data_AF-A0A194WXV7-F1
#
_entry.id   AF-A0A194WXV7-F1
#
_cell.length_a   1.000
_cell.length_b   1.000
_cell.length_c   1.000
_cell.angle_alpha   90.00
_cell.angle_beta   90.00
_cell.angle_gamma   90.00
#
_symmetry.space_group_name_H-M   'P 1'
#
loop_
_entity.id
_entity.type
_entity.pdbx_description
1 polymer ?
#
loop_
_entity_poly.entity_id
_entity_poly.type
_entity_poly.pdbx_seq_one_letter_code
_entity_poly.pdbx_strand_id
1 'polypeptide(L)'
;MARTTGLFQALVALPTMFFMGEVSMVALFQSRIPIYDFIASTFNALFAAGIIFIVFVQRNVTMSKTITVYFEEAKSGLATAVWLWLLLDTICGPEHHYWYYYSGPRGARIIRAAISIILLFIIYYPTLIYAVYEKRNESITPPQDPEAPVDQGQGERQPLLS
;
A
#
# COMPACT_ATOMS: atom_id res chain seq x y z
N MET A 1 -14.75 -7.72 0.33
CA MET A 1 -13.91 -7.25 -0.80
C MET A 1 -12.62 -6.56 -0.33
N ALA A 2 -12.66 -5.60 0.60
CA ALA A 2 -11.47 -4.88 1.08
C ALA A 2 -10.29 -5.78 1.52
N ARG A 3 -10.56 -6.90 2.19
CA ARG A 3 -9.53 -7.84 2.66
C ARG A 3 -8.78 -8.56 1.52
N THR A 4 -9.47 -8.92 0.44
CA THR A 4 -8.88 -9.58 -0.74
C THR A 4 -8.10 -8.58 -1.59
N THR A 5 -8.64 -7.38 -1.79
CA THR A 5 -7.98 -6.31 -2.56
C THR A 5 -6.73 -5.79 -1.85
N GLY A 6 -6.78 -5.64 -0.52
CA GLY A 6 -5.60 -5.29 0.28
C GLY A 6 -4.47 -6.31 0.14
N LEU A 7 -4.80 -7.60 0.09
CA LEU A 7 -3.80 -8.66 -0.09
C LEU A 7 -3.12 -8.57 -1.47
N PHE A 8 -3.88 -8.21 -2.51
CA PHE A 8 -3.33 -7.94 -3.84
C PHE A 8 -2.43 -6.70 -3.85
N GLN A 9 -2.82 -5.60 -3.18
CA GLN A 9 -1.97 -4.41 -3.01
C GLN A 9 -0.63 -4.76 -2.36
N ALA A 10 -0.65 -5.57 -1.28
CA ALA A 10 0.57 -6.03 -0.64
C ALA A 10 1.40 -6.95 -1.54
N LEU A 11 0.77 -7.85 -2.30
CA LEU A 11 1.45 -8.75 -3.22
C LEU A 11 2.18 -7.99 -4.34
N VAL A 12 1.61 -6.89 -4.84
CA VAL A 12 2.27 -6.02 -5.82
C VAL A 12 3.38 -5.18 -5.18
N ALA A 13 3.19 -4.73 -3.94
CA ALA A 13 4.20 -3.94 -3.23
C ALA A 13 5.42 -4.77 -2.78
N LEU A 14 5.25 -6.07 -2.51
CA LEU A 14 6.29 -6.92 -1.93
C LEU A 14 7.54 -7.06 -2.82
N PRO A 15 7.45 -7.38 -4.13
CA PRO A 15 8.62 -7.37 -5.01
C PRO A 15 9.31 -6.01 -5.02
N THR A 16 8.53 -4.93 -5.09
CA THR A 16 9.07 -3.56 -5.11
C THR A 16 9.89 -3.26 -3.85
N MET A 17 9.38 -3.65 -2.67
CA MET A 17 10.06 -3.48 -1.39
C MET A 17 11.41 -4.20 -1.37
N PHE A 18 11.46 -5.48 -1.77
CA PHE A 18 12.69 -6.27 -1.72
C PHE A 18 13.71 -5.83 -2.77
N PHE A 19 13.30 -5.67 -4.04
CA PHE A 19 14.24 -5.27 -5.09
C PHE A 19 14.78 -3.87 -4.86
N MET A 20 13.94 -2.90 -4.48
CA MET A 20 14.43 -1.54 -4.20
C MET A 20 15.22 -1.47 -2.89
N GLY A 21 14.87 -2.28 -1.89
CA GLY A 21 15.64 -2.40 -0.66
C GLY A 21 17.02 -3.00 -0.88
N GLU A 22 17.16 -3.98 -1.78
CA GLU A 22 18.46 -4.51 -2.15
C GLU A 22 19.30 -3.46 -2.89
N VAL A 23 18.71 -2.78 -3.87
CA VAL A 23 19.39 -1.70 -4.62
C VAL A 23 19.85 -0.59 -3.67
N SER A 24 19.07 -0.23 -2.66
CA SER A 24 19.48 0.78 -1.68
C SER A 24 20.66 0.32 -0.84
N MET A 25 20.68 -0.94 -0.40
CA MET A 25 21.82 -1.48 0.34
C MET A 25 23.07 -1.50 -0.54
N VAL A 26 22.99 -1.92 -1.80
CA VAL A 26 24.12 -1.90 -2.73
C VAL A 26 24.62 -0.47 -2.95
N ALA A 27 23.72 0.48 -3.16
CA ALA A 27 24.06 1.90 -3.35
C ALA A 27 24.70 2.53 -2.10
N LEU A 28 24.35 2.08 -0.89
CA LEU A 28 24.95 2.55 0.35
C LEU A 28 26.41 2.08 0.50
N PHE A 29 26.71 0.84 0.12
CA PHE A 29 28.04 0.24 0.30
C PHE A 29 28.99 0.46 -0.88
N GLN A 30 28.48 0.81 -2.06
CA GLN A 30 29.31 1.08 -3.24
C GLN A 30 29.48 2.58 -3.49
N SER A 31 30.67 3.10 -3.19
CA SER A 31 31.05 4.51 -3.41
C SER A 31 30.97 4.98 -4.87
N ARG A 32 30.84 4.06 -5.84
CA ARG A 32 30.72 4.40 -7.28
C ARG A 32 29.27 4.67 -7.70
N ILE A 33 28.29 4.36 -6.85
CA ILE A 33 26.88 4.59 -7.15
C ILE A 33 26.49 5.99 -6.69
N PRO A 34 25.79 6.79 -7.53
CA PRO A 34 25.29 8.10 -7.12
C PRO A 34 24.40 8.01 -5.88
N ILE A 35 24.57 8.95 -4.95
CA ILE A 35 23.70 9.05 -3.76
C ILE A 35 22.21 9.19 -4.13
N TYR A 36 21.93 9.70 -5.33
CA TYR A 36 20.59 9.75 -5.90
C TYR A 36 19.93 8.36 -5.96
N ASP A 37 20.66 7.34 -6.45
CA ASP A 37 20.11 5.99 -6.61
C ASP A 37 19.84 5.36 -5.24
N PHE A 38 20.68 5.64 -4.23
CA PHE A 38 20.44 5.26 -2.84
C PHE A 38 19.15 5.89 -2.30
N ILE A 39 18.98 7.20 -2.45
CA ILE A 39 17.80 7.93 -1.98
C ILE A 39 16.53 7.41 -2.67
N ALA A 40 16.55 7.33 -4.00
CA ALA A 40 15.39 6.91 -4.79
C ALA A 40 14.95 5.48 -4.49
N SER A 41 15.90 4.55 -4.38
CA SER A 41 15.61 3.15 -4.03
C SER A 41 15.12 3.01 -2.59
N THR A 42 15.70 3.75 -1.64
CA THR A 42 15.26 3.76 -0.24
C THR A 42 13.82 4.24 -0.07
N PHE A 43 13.45 5.37 -0.68
CA PHE A 43 12.07 5.89 -0.58
C PHE A 43 11.06 4.95 -1.25
N ASN A 44 11.37 4.40 -2.42
CA ASN A 44 10.50 3.43 -3.08
C ASN A 44 10.30 2.17 -2.23
N ALA A 45 11.37 1.67 -1.60
CA ALA A 45 11.29 0.52 -0.69
C ALA A 45 10.46 0.84 0.56
N LEU A 46 10.64 2.03 1.15
CA LEU A 46 9.87 2.48 2.32
C LEU A 46 8.39 2.67 2.03
N PHE A 47 8.02 3.26 0.89
CA PHE A 47 6.63 3.41 0.50
C PHE A 47 5.97 2.06 0.25
N ALA A 48 6.66 1.13 -0.41
CA ALA A 48 6.19 -0.23 -0.59
C ALA A 48 6.02 -0.96 0.75
N ALA A 49 7.00 -0.84 1.65
CA ALA A 49 6.92 -1.38 3.01
C ALA A 49 5.75 -0.78 3.80
N GLY A 50 5.50 0.53 3.68
CA GLY A 50 4.37 1.22 4.30
C GLY A 50 3.02 0.67 3.84
N ILE A 51 2.86 0.41 2.54
CA ILE A 51 1.64 -0.21 1.99
C ILE A 51 1.45 -1.63 2.57
N ILE A 52 2.50 -2.45 2.61
CA ILE A 52 2.46 -3.80 3.17
C ILE A 52 2.11 -3.75 4.66
N PHE A 53 2.72 -2.83 5.41
CA PHE A 53 2.44 -2.64 6.82
C PHE A 53 0.98 -2.30 7.06
N ILE A 54 0.42 -1.35 6.31
CA ILE A 54 -1.01 -1.00 6.42
C ILE A 54 -1.89 -2.21 6.16
N VAL A 55 -1.62 -2.98 5.09
CA VAL A 55 -2.38 -4.19 4.79
C VAL A 55 -2.25 -5.23 5.91
N PHE A 56 -1.07 -5.38 6.48
CA PHE A 56 -0.84 -6.28 7.61
C PHE A 56 -1.66 -5.87 8.83
N VAL A 57 -1.66 -4.58 9.19
CA VAL A 57 -2.46 -4.08 10.33
C VAL A 57 -3.96 -4.26 10.06
N GLN A 58 -4.46 -3.89 8.87
CA GLN A 58 -5.86 -4.08 8.48
C GLN A 58 -6.28 -5.57 8.49
N ARG A 59 -5.34 -6.50 8.29
CA ARG A 59 -5.64 -7.94 8.32
C ARG A 59 -5.75 -8.49 9.73
N ASN A 60 -4.93 -8.01 10.65
CA ASN A 60 -4.82 -8.54 12.01
C ASN A 60 -5.71 -7.82 13.02
N VAL A 61 -6.21 -6.63 12.70
CA VAL A 61 -7.01 -5.81 13.62
C VAL A 61 -8.38 -5.53 13.01
N THR A 62 -9.44 -5.81 13.77
CA THR A 62 -10.80 -5.37 13.41
C THR A 62 -10.89 -3.87 13.66
N MET A 63 -11.06 -3.09 12.59
CA MET A 63 -11.09 -1.63 12.67
C MET A 63 -12.49 -1.07 12.47
N SER A 64 -12.76 0.06 13.12
CA SER A 64 -13.93 0.89 12.80
C SER A 64 -13.79 1.44 11.38
N LYS A 65 -14.92 1.63 10.68
CA LYS A 65 -14.96 2.10 9.30
C LYS A 65 -14.28 3.45 9.10
N THR A 66 -14.35 4.36 10.08
CA THR A 66 -13.61 5.63 10.04
C THR A 66 -12.10 5.42 9.98
N ILE A 67 -11.57 4.48 10.79
CA ILE A 67 -10.14 4.14 10.81
C ILE A 67 -9.76 3.45 9.49
N THR A 68 -10.63 2.58 8.97
CA THR A 68 -10.44 1.94 7.65
C THR A 68 -10.30 2.99 6.54
N VAL A 69 -11.11 4.05 6.53
CA VAL A 69 -10.97 5.14 5.54
C VAL A 69 -9.60 5.80 5.63
N TYR A 70 -9.12 6.13 6.84
CA TYR A 70 -7.79 6.74 7.01
C TYR A 70 -6.66 5.83 6.52
N PHE A 71 -6.77 4.51 6.71
CA PHE A 71 -5.78 3.57 6.18
C PHE A 71 -5.85 3.41 4.66
N GLU A 72 -7.04 3.42 4.06
CA GLU A 72 -7.18 3.44 2.60
C GLU A 72 -6.65 4.76 2.00
N GLU A 73 -6.87 5.88 2.68
CA GLU A 73 -6.35 7.19 2.30
C GLU A 73 -4.81 7.20 2.40
N ALA A 74 -4.24 6.69 3.49
CA ALA A 74 -2.80 6.56 3.65
C ALA A 74 -2.17 5.67 2.56
N LYS A 75 -2.76 4.51 2.24
CA LYS A 75 -2.27 3.65 1.14
C LYS A 75 -2.31 4.37 -0.20
N SER A 76 -3.43 5.04 -0.49
CA SER A 76 -3.60 5.78 -1.74
C SER A 76 -2.61 6.94 -1.82
N GLY A 77 -2.39 7.66 -0.71
CA GLY A 77 -1.39 8.73 -0.61
C GLY A 77 0.03 8.23 -0.83
N LEU A 78 0.41 7.09 -0.22
CA LEU A 78 1.71 6.46 -0.46
C LEU A 78 1.88 6.04 -1.92
N ALA A 79 0.86 5.44 -2.53
CA ALA A 79 0.88 5.05 -3.93
C ALA A 79 0.98 6.28 -4.86
N THR A 80 0.28 7.37 -4.55
CA THR A 80 0.37 8.63 -5.28
C THR A 80 1.74 9.27 -5.12
N ALA A 81 2.35 9.20 -3.93
CA ALA A 81 3.70 9.68 -3.69
C ALA A 81 4.74 8.90 -4.51
N VAL A 82 4.62 7.57 -4.59
CA VAL A 82 5.46 6.73 -5.47
C VAL A 82 5.28 7.13 -6.93
N TRP A 83 4.04 7.31 -7.39
CA TRP A 83 3.78 7.72 -8.76
C TRP A 83 4.39 9.10 -9.07
N LEU A 84 4.19 10.08 -8.19
CA LEU A 84 4.71 11.43 -8.34
C LEU A 84 6.25 11.42 -8.33
N TRP A 85 6.84 10.59 -7.47
CA TRP A 85 8.30 10.38 -7.45
C TRP A 85 8.80 9.80 -8.77
N LEU A 86 8.15 8.76 -9.31
CA LEU A 86 8.52 8.16 -10.59
C LEU A 86 8.34 9.13 -11.76
N LEU A 87 7.32 9.99 -11.71
CA LEU A 87 7.10 11.06 -12.69
C LEU A 87 8.20 12.14 -12.60
N LEU A 88 8.61 12.51 -11.40
CA LEU A 88 9.73 13.44 -11.23
C LEU A 88 11.05 12.80 -11.68
N ASP A 89 11.26 11.51 -11.46
CA ASP A 89 12.43 10.77 -11.95
C ASP A 89 12.47 10.65 -13.49
N THR A 90 11.32 10.58 -14.16
CA THR A 90 11.28 10.61 -15.63
C THR A 90 11.62 11.98 -16.21
N ILE A 91 11.21 13.07 -15.54
CA ILE A 91 11.42 14.45 -16.02
C ILE A 91 12.79 14.99 -15.61
N CYS A 92 13.18 14.80 -14.35
CA CYS A 92 14.34 15.44 -13.72
C CYS A 92 15.45 14.45 -13.35
N GLY A 93 15.26 13.14 -13.56
CA GLY A 93 16.23 12.15 -13.12
C GLY A 93 17.56 12.28 -13.88
N PRO A 94 18.71 12.06 -13.21
CA PRO A 94 20.01 12.18 -13.83
C PRO A 94 20.13 11.26 -15.07
N GLU A 95 20.69 11.82 -16.15
CA GLU A 95 21.16 11.05 -17.29
C GLU A 95 22.42 10.31 -16.87
N HIS A 96 22.26 9.08 -16.41
CA HIS A 96 23.38 8.21 -16.04
C HIS A 96 24.22 7.89 -17.28
N HIS A 97 25.23 8.73 -17.55
CA HIS A 97 26.19 8.57 -18.65
C HIS A 97 27.31 7.57 -18.33
N TYR A 98 27.41 7.11 -17.09
CA TYR A 98 28.46 6.19 -16.67
C TYR A 98 27.87 4.83 -16.31
N TRP A 99 27.77 3.96 -17.32
CA TRP A 99 28.04 2.52 -17.32
C TRP A 99 27.24 1.84 -18.43
N TYR A 100 27.96 1.16 -19.32
CA TYR A 100 27.53 0.48 -20.56
C TYR A 100 26.47 -0.63 -20.37
N TYR A 101 25.94 -0.83 -19.16
CA TYR A 101 24.95 -1.86 -18.82
C TYR A 101 23.71 -1.32 -18.10
N TYR A 102 23.73 -0.07 -17.62
CA TYR A 102 22.68 0.52 -16.76
C TYR A 102 22.11 1.84 -17.26
N SER A 103 22.55 2.32 -18.43
CA SER A 103 21.83 3.32 -19.21
C SER A 103 20.61 2.67 -19.88
N GLY A 104 19.66 2.21 -19.06
CA GLY A 104 18.34 1.84 -19.57
C GLY A 104 17.73 3.06 -20.28
N PRO A 105 17.17 2.91 -21.49
CA PRO A 105 16.54 4.03 -22.19
C PRO A 105 15.54 4.71 -21.26
N ARG A 106 15.38 6.05 -21.37
CA ARG A 106 14.35 6.83 -20.63
C ARG A 106 12.98 6.12 -20.64
N GLY A 107 12.70 5.34 -21.68
CA GLY A 107 11.57 4.43 -21.80
C GLY A 107 11.32 3.53 -20.59
N ALA A 108 12.34 2.95 -19.94
CA ALA A 108 12.12 2.11 -18.76
C ALA A 108 11.56 2.89 -17.56
N ARG A 109 12.01 4.14 -17.36
CA ARG A 109 11.46 5.03 -16.32
C ARG A 109 10.02 5.44 -16.66
N ILE A 110 9.76 5.76 -17.93
CA ILE A 110 8.41 6.13 -18.42
C ILE A 110 7.44 4.96 -18.24
N ILE A 111 7.85 3.74 -18.60
CA ILE A 111 7.03 2.53 -18.42
C ILE A 111 6.72 2.30 -16.94
N ARG A 112 7.69 2.47 -16.03
CA ARG A 112 7.44 2.35 -14.59
C ARG A 112 6.43 3.38 -14.08
N ALA A 113 6.57 4.65 -14.49
CA ALA A 113 5.60 5.68 -14.14
C ALA A 113 4.20 5.39 -14.73
N ALA A 114 4.13 4.89 -15.97
CA ALA A 114 2.90 4.50 -16.64
C ALA A 114 2.22 3.27 -15.98
N ILE A 115 2.98 2.27 -15.55
CA ILE A 115 2.44 1.14 -14.80
C ILE A 115 1.94 1.62 -13.43
N SER A 116 2.70 2.50 -12.76
CA SER A 116 2.32 3.04 -11.45
C SER A 116 1.00 3.82 -11.49
N ILE A 117 0.76 4.63 -12.53
CA ILE A 117 -0.52 5.36 -12.65
C ILE A 117 -1.69 4.40 -12.90
N ILE A 118 -1.49 3.36 -13.72
CA ILE A 118 -2.52 2.35 -13.99
C ILE A 118 -2.90 1.62 -12.70
N LEU A 119 -1.90 1.18 -11.91
CA LEU A 119 -2.13 0.53 -10.62
C LEU A 119 -2.84 1.45 -9.63
N LEU A 120 -2.50 2.75 -9.63
CA LEU A 120 -3.16 3.76 -8.80
C LEU A 120 -4.68 3.80 -9.06
N PHE A 121 -5.06 3.93 -10.34
CA PHE A 121 -6.46 4.08 -10.74
C PHE A 121 -7.27 2.78 -10.67
N ILE A 122 -6.65 1.62 -10.88
CA ILE A 122 -7.37 0.34 -10.90
C ILE A 122 -7.46 -0.27 -9.48
N ILE A 123 -6.46 -0.06 -8.63
CA ILE A 123 -6.34 -0.79 -7.37
C ILE A 123 -6.53 0.11 -6.15
N TYR A 124 -5.90 1.30 -6.12
CA TYR A 124 -5.87 2.13 -4.90
C TYR A 124 -7.07 3.08 -4.81
N TYR A 125 -7.37 3.83 -5.88
CA TYR A 125 -8.49 4.76 -5.86
C TYR A 125 -9.86 4.08 -5.74
N PRO A 126 -10.12 2.93 -6.38
CA PRO A 126 -11.39 2.24 -6.19
C PRO A 126 -11.59 1.74 -4.77
N THR A 127 -10.54 1.28 -4.06
CA THR A 127 -10.69 0.86 -2.65
C THR A 127 -10.94 2.05 -1.73
N LEU A 128 -10.30 3.19 -1.98
CA LEU A 128 -10.57 4.43 -1.27
C LEU A 128 -12.00 4.93 -1.48
N ILE A 129 -12.44 5.02 -2.74
CA ILE A 129 -13.80 5.46 -3.08
C ILE A 129 -14.83 4.54 -2.42
N TYR A 130 -14.62 3.22 -2.46
CA TYR A 130 -15.49 2.26 -1.80
C TYR A 130 -15.56 2.49 -0.28
N ALA A 131 -14.42 2.68 0.39
CA ALA A 131 -14.39 2.91 1.83
C ALA A 131 -15.08 4.23 2.23
N VAL A 132 -14.92 5.28 1.43
CA VAL A 132 -15.62 6.57 1.62
C VAL A 132 -17.12 6.40 1.42
N TYR A 133 -17.52 5.67 0.38
CA TYR A 133 -18.94 5.40 0.08
C TYR A 133 -19.61 4.59 1.19
N GLU A 134 -18.93 3.55 1.70
CA GLU A 134 -19.41 2.74 2.82
C GLU A 134 -19.61 3.58 4.08
N LYS A 135 -18.62 4.42 4.44
CA LYS A 135 -18.74 5.35 5.57
C LYS A 135 -19.91 6.32 5.41
N ARG A 136 -20.15 6.83 4.19
CA ARG A 136 -21.23 7.79 3.91
C ARG A 136 -22.61 7.11 4.01
N ASN A 137 -22.76 5.89 3.55
CA ASN A 137 -24.04 5.19 3.59
C ASN A 137 -24.47 4.81 5.02
N GLU A 138 -23.52 4.60 5.93
CA GLU A 138 -23.85 4.45 7.35
C GLU A 138 -24.42 5.73 7.96
N SER A 139 -23.93 6.90 7.57
CA SER A 139 -24.44 8.18 8.09
C SER A 139 -25.85 8.52 7.61
N ILE A 140 -26.34 7.85 6.55
CA ILE A 140 -27.67 8.05 5.97
C ILE A 140 -28.68 7.02 6.51
N THR A 141 -28.20 5.90 7.04
CA THR A 141 -29.06 4.92 7.70
C THR A 141 -29.29 5.41 9.14
N PRO A 142 -30.52 5.71 9.57
CA PRO A 142 -30.77 6.04 10.96
C PRO A 142 -30.29 4.89 11.85
N PRO A 143 -29.82 5.15 13.08
CA PRO A 143 -29.62 4.07 14.03
C PRO A 143 -30.95 3.33 14.16
N GLN A 144 -31.01 2.08 13.74
CA GLN A 144 -32.03 1.18 14.24
C GLN A 144 -31.75 1.10 15.74
N ASP A 145 -32.63 1.72 16.53
CA ASP A 145 -32.49 1.73 17.98
C ASP A 145 -32.44 0.30 18.55
N PRO A 146 -31.84 0.13 19.74
CA PRO A 146 -31.36 -1.12 20.28
C PRO A 146 -32.38 -1.77 21.22
N GLU A 147 -32.83 -2.99 20.91
CA GLU A 147 -33.54 -3.86 21.85
C GLU A 147 -32.85 -5.22 21.98
N ALA A 148 -32.02 -5.35 23.02
CA ALA A 148 -32.14 -6.37 24.06
C ALA A 148 -30.85 -6.42 24.91
N PRO A 149 -30.91 -6.16 26.23
CA PRO A 149 -29.78 -6.37 27.11
C PRO A 149 -29.77 -7.81 27.68
N VAL A 150 -28.56 -8.32 27.94
CA VAL A 150 -28.20 -9.44 28.83
C VAL A 150 -28.52 -10.86 28.34
N ASP A 151 -27.49 -11.65 27.99
CA ASP A 151 -27.15 -12.81 28.84
C ASP A 151 -25.67 -13.23 28.72
N GLN A 152 -25.22 -13.81 29.82
CA GLN A 152 -23.89 -13.96 30.35
C GLN A 152 -23.04 -14.98 29.59
N GLY A 153 -21.73 -14.78 29.64
CA GLY A 153 -20.83 -15.91 29.55
C GLY A 153 -21.13 -16.89 30.69
N GLN A 154 -20.94 -18.18 30.40
CA GLN A 154 -20.88 -19.32 31.33
C GLN A 154 -22.11 -20.24 31.31
N GLY A 155 -22.04 -21.27 30.46
CA GLY A 155 -22.61 -22.56 30.83
C GLY A 155 -23.21 -23.41 29.73
N GLU A 156 -22.40 -24.00 28.86
CA GLU A 156 -22.70 -25.35 28.34
C GLU A 156 -21.41 -26.18 28.28
N ARG A 157 -20.92 -26.52 29.49
CA ARG A 157 -20.27 -27.82 29.67
C ARG A 157 -21.29 -28.86 29.25
N GLN A 158 -21.05 -29.57 28.16
CA GLN A 158 -21.72 -30.85 27.96
C GLN A 158 -21.19 -31.81 29.03
N PRO A 159 -22.09 -32.41 29.85
CA PRO A 159 -22.00 -33.85 29.99
C PRO A 159 -23.37 -34.56 29.86
N LEU A 160 -23.31 -35.66 29.09
CA LEU A 160 -23.99 -36.94 29.20
C LEU A 160 -25.53 -37.00 29.10
N LEU A 161 -26.01 -37.63 28.02
CA LEU A 161 -26.71 -38.94 28.05
C LEU A 161 -27.02 -39.46 26.63
N SER A 162 -26.21 -40.41 26.14
CA SER A 162 -26.64 -41.64 25.47
C SER A 162 -25.47 -42.61 25.40
#